data_AF-A0A712CRZ8-F1
#
_entry.id   AF-A0A712CRZ8-F1
#
_cell.length_a   1.000
_cell.length_b   1.000
_cell.length_c   1.000
_cell.angle_alpha   90.00
_cell.angle_beta   90.00
_cell.angle_gamma   90.00
#
_symmetry.space_group_name_H-M   'P 1'
#
loop_
_entity.id
_entity.type
_entity.pdbx_description
1 polymer ?
#
loop_
_entity_poly.entity_id
_entity_poly.type
_entity_poly.pdbx_seq_one_letter_code
_entity_poly.pdbx_strand_id
1 'polypeptide(L)'
;MKGRWAKYVATGVMLAMLAACSSKPTDRGQQYKDGKFTQPFSLVNQPDAVGAPINAGDFAEQVNQIRSASPRLYTNQSNVYNAVQNWLRSGGDTRTMRQFGIDAWQMEGTDNYGNVQFTGYYTPVVQARHTRQGAFQYPIYSMPPKRGRLPSRAQIYAGALSDKYILAWSNSLMDNFIMDVQGSGYIDFG
;
A
#
# COMPACT_ATOMS: atom_id res chain seq x y z
N MET A 1 -2.00 13.78 59.91
CA MET A 1 -1.54 12.73 58.98
C MET A 1 -2.56 12.33 57.91
N LYS A 2 -3.88 12.33 58.19
CA LYS A 2 -4.94 11.94 57.21
C LYS A 2 -5.05 12.82 55.94
N GLY A 3 -4.86 14.14 56.05
CA GLY A 3 -4.97 15.06 54.91
C GLY A 3 -3.83 15.00 53.88
N ARG A 4 -2.67 14.44 54.23
CA ARG A 4 -1.57 14.23 53.27
C ARG A 4 -1.82 12.99 52.39
N TRP A 5 -2.40 11.94 52.97
CA TRP A 5 -2.71 10.69 52.27
C TRP A 5 -3.80 10.88 51.20
N ALA A 6 -4.84 11.67 51.51
CA ALA A 6 -5.87 12.05 50.54
C ALA A 6 -5.30 12.83 49.33
N LYS A 7 -4.30 13.69 49.55
CA LYS A 7 -3.61 14.42 48.47
C LYS A 7 -2.81 13.47 47.58
N TYR A 8 -2.06 12.53 48.15
CA TYR A 8 -1.30 11.55 47.37
C TYR A 8 -2.21 10.62 46.53
N VAL A 9 -3.34 10.19 47.09
CA VAL A 9 -4.33 9.37 46.35
C VAL A 9 -4.96 10.19 45.22
N ALA A 10 -5.37 11.44 45.47
CA ALA A 10 -5.94 12.30 44.43
C ALA A 10 -4.94 12.58 43.30
N THR A 11 -3.67 12.85 43.64
CA THR A 11 -2.60 13.04 42.65
C THR A 11 -2.32 11.75 41.86
N GLY A 12 -2.31 10.59 42.52
CA GLY A 12 -2.13 9.29 41.85
C GLY A 12 -3.24 8.96 40.87
N VAL A 13 -4.50 9.22 41.24
CA VAL A 13 -5.66 9.05 40.35
C VAL A 13 -5.60 10.01 39.17
N MET A 14 -5.23 11.28 39.39
CA MET A 14 -5.08 12.25 38.31
C MET A 14 -3.96 11.86 37.33
N LEU A 15 -2.81 11.38 37.83
CA LEU A 15 -1.72 10.89 36.99
C LEU A 15 -2.12 9.65 36.18
N ALA A 16 -2.87 8.72 36.79
CA ALA A 16 -3.39 7.54 36.09
C ALA A 16 -4.40 7.91 34.99
N MET A 17 -5.29 8.88 35.23
CA MET A 17 -6.20 9.39 34.20
C MET A 17 -5.46 10.10 33.07
N LEU A 18 -4.45 10.91 33.38
CA LEU A 18 -3.62 11.59 32.38
C LEU A 18 -2.84 10.60 31.50
N ALA A 19 -2.33 9.52 32.09
CA ALA A 19 -1.67 8.44 31.35
C ALA A 19 -2.67 7.64 30.49
N ALA A 20 -3.89 7.41 30.98
CA ALA A 20 -4.94 6.70 30.24
C ALA A 20 -5.50 7.51 29.04
N CYS A 21 -5.45 8.85 29.10
CA CYS A 21 -5.93 9.72 28.02
C CYS A 21 -4.93 9.91 26.86
N SER A 22 -3.71 9.40 26.96
CA SER A 22 -2.70 9.47 25.88
C SER A 22 -2.30 8.08 25.40
N SER A 23 -3.24 7.36 24.79
CA SER A 23 -2.93 6.10 24.12
C SER A 23 -2.16 6.37 22.82
N LYS A 24 -0.88 6.00 22.79
CA LYS A 24 0.01 6.05 21.64
C LYS A 24 0.49 4.64 21.30
N PRO A 25 -0.35 3.81 20.65
CA PRO A 25 -0.02 2.42 20.36
C PRO A 25 1.16 2.32 19.39
N THR A 26 2.06 1.36 19.58
CA THR A 26 3.24 1.13 18.74
C THR A 26 3.27 -0.29 18.15
N ASP A 27 2.16 -1.02 18.24
CA ASP A 27 1.99 -2.44 17.89
C ASP A 27 2.12 -2.73 16.39
N ARG A 28 1.96 -1.71 15.54
CA ARG A 28 2.01 -1.80 14.07
C ARG A 28 3.10 -0.92 13.47
N GLY A 29 4.10 -0.57 14.27
CA GLY A 29 5.23 0.27 13.84
C GLY A 29 4.97 1.77 13.89
N GLN A 30 3.90 2.22 14.55
CA GLN A 30 3.66 3.65 14.77
C GLN A 30 4.81 4.27 15.59
N GLN A 31 5.15 5.51 15.27
CA GLN A 31 6.18 6.31 15.91
C GLN A 31 5.61 7.66 16.35
N TYR A 32 6.23 8.25 17.37
CA TYR A 32 5.76 9.50 17.99
C TYR A 32 6.91 10.48 18.28
N LYS A 33 8.01 10.36 17.53
CA LYS A 33 9.24 11.15 17.69
C LYS A 33 9.27 12.43 16.86
N ASP A 34 8.40 12.57 15.86
CA ASP A 34 8.37 13.70 14.92
C ASP A 34 7.47 14.86 15.38
N GLY A 35 6.84 14.72 16.54
CA GLY A 35 5.84 15.67 17.03
C GLY A 35 4.49 15.52 16.34
N LYS A 36 3.58 16.45 16.62
CA LYS A 36 2.23 16.44 16.05
C LYS A 36 2.17 17.35 14.83
N PHE A 37 1.67 16.83 13.73
CA PHE A 37 1.42 17.57 12.50
C PHE A 37 0.05 18.26 12.55
N THR A 38 -0.05 19.43 11.91
CA THR A 38 -1.29 20.23 11.85
C THR A 38 -1.73 20.52 10.42
N GLN A 39 -1.04 19.93 9.45
CA GLN A 39 -1.28 20.10 8.02
C GLN A 39 -0.90 18.81 7.28
N PRO A 40 -1.56 18.47 6.17
CA PRO A 40 -1.33 17.21 5.46
C PRO A 40 0.11 16.97 5.02
N PHE A 41 0.83 18.03 4.65
CA PHE A 41 2.22 17.99 4.20
C PHE A 41 3.04 19.07 4.88
N SER A 42 4.13 18.69 5.54
CA SER A 42 5.05 19.61 6.22
C SER A 42 6.45 19.52 5.61
N LEU A 43 6.95 20.63 5.06
CA LEU A 43 8.31 20.71 4.55
C LEU A 43 9.31 20.54 5.70
N VAL A 44 10.22 19.59 5.57
CA VAL A 44 11.27 19.32 6.56
C VAL A 44 12.65 19.65 6.02
N ASN A 45 13.54 20.08 6.93
CA ASN A 45 14.91 20.40 6.55
C ASN A 45 15.71 19.17 6.11
N GLN A 46 15.43 18.06 6.77
CA GLN A 46 16.02 16.76 6.56
C GLN A 46 14.98 15.74 7.03
N PRO A 47 14.69 14.67 6.27
CA PRO A 47 13.84 13.59 6.75
C PRO A 47 14.43 12.93 8.00
N ASP A 48 13.58 12.52 8.95
CA ASP A 48 14.00 11.64 10.06
C ASP A 48 14.12 10.18 9.59
N ALA A 49 15.03 9.97 8.64
CA ALA A 49 15.40 8.66 8.10
C ALA A 49 16.93 8.61 7.96
N VAL A 50 17.54 7.51 8.39
CA VAL A 50 19.00 7.35 8.40
C VAL A 50 19.45 6.48 7.23
N GLY A 51 20.53 6.89 6.57
CA GLY A 51 21.18 6.12 5.51
C GLY A 51 20.64 6.45 4.13
N ALA A 52 20.66 5.45 3.25
CA ALA A 52 20.28 5.56 1.85
C ALA A 52 19.21 4.51 1.47
N PRO A 53 18.36 4.80 0.46
CA PRO A 53 17.40 3.82 -0.04
C PRO A 53 18.07 2.54 -0.56
N ILE A 54 17.49 1.38 -0.23
CA ILE A 54 18.03 0.06 -0.63
C ILE A 54 17.60 -0.40 -2.02
N ASN A 55 16.62 0.27 -2.63
CA ASN A 55 15.97 -0.12 -3.89
C ASN A 55 16.25 0.87 -5.03
N ALA A 56 17.44 1.48 -5.06
CA ALA A 56 17.82 2.46 -6.08
C ALA A 56 17.75 1.89 -7.52
N GLY A 57 18.09 0.60 -7.68
CA GLY A 57 17.97 -0.13 -8.95
C GLY A 57 16.51 -0.23 -9.41
N ASP A 58 15.66 -0.80 -8.56
CA ASP A 58 14.22 -0.96 -8.85
C ASP A 58 13.54 0.39 -9.13
N PHE A 59 13.91 1.45 -8.40
CA PHE A 59 13.42 2.80 -8.68
C PHE A 59 13.82 3.28 -10.08
N ALA A 60 15.07 3.04 -10.51
CA ALA A 60 15.52 3.40 -11.84
C ALA A 60 14.77 2.61 -12.93
N GLU A 61 14.53 1.32 -12.70
CA GLU A 61 13.69 0.49 -13.59
C GLU A 61 12.27 1.04 -13.66
N GLN A 62 11.66 1.38 -12.52
CA GLN A 62 10.32 1.95 -12.47
C GLN A 62 10.22 3.28 -13.24
N VAL A 63 11.21 4.16 -13.12
CA VAL A 63 11.28 5.42 -13.90
C VAL A 63 11.39 5.12 -15.40
N ASN A 64 12.15 4.10 -15.80
CA ASN A 64 12.24 3.68 -17.20
C ASN A 64 10.91 3.15 -17.73
N GLN A 65 10.16 2.37 -16.92
CA GLN A 65 8.80 1.94 -17.28
C GLN A 65 7.85 3.12 -17.47
N ILE A 66 7.94 4.17 -16.62
CA ILE A 66 7.14 5.38 -16.79
C ILE A 66 7.52 6.10 -18.09
N ARG A 67 8.82 6.20 -18.39
CA ARG A 67 9.33 6.84 -19.62
C ARG A 67 8.80 6.15 -20.88
N SER A 68 8.77 4.82 -20.92
CA SER A 68 8.31 4.05 -22.08
C SER A 68 6.79 3.98 -22.17
N ALA A 69 6.10 3.66 -21.08
CA ALA A 69 4.66 3.40 -21.08
C ALA A 69 3.81 4.68 -20.99
N SER A 70 4.33 5.76 -20.40
CA SER A 70 3.61 7.03 -20.24
C SER A 70 4.53 8.26 -20.41
N PRO A 71 4.96 8.56 -21.66
CA PRO A 71 5.90 9.64 -21.93
C PRO A 71 5.42 11.01 -21.44
N ARG A 72 4.11 11.30 -21.50
CA ARG A 72 3.52 12.56 -21.02
C ARG A 72 3.70 12.72 -19.51
N LEU A 73 3.45 11.67 -18.73
CA LEU A 73 3.68 11.68 -17.29
C LEU A 73 5.17 11.84 -16.98
N TYR A 74 6.01 11.11 -17.73
CA TYR A 74 7.45 11.22 -17.58
C TYR A 74 7.94 12.65 -17.78
N THR A 75 7.57 13.30 -18.89
CA THR A 75 7.99 14.67 -19.19
C THR A 75 7.60 15.64 -18.08
N ASN A 76 6.36 15.55 -17.59
CA ASN A 76 5.86 16.42 -16.51
C ASN A 76 6.63 16.27 -15.19
N GLN A 77 7.22 15.11 -14.91
CA GLN A 77 7.89 14.78 -13.65
C GLN A 77 9.40 14.58 -13.79
N SER A 78 9.94 14.76 -15.00
CA SER A 78 11.32 14.43 -15.34
C SER A 78 12.34 15.16 -14.46
N ASN A 79 12.06 16.39 -14.05
CA ASN A 79 12.90 17.16 -13.13
C ASN A 79 13.08 16.45 -11.77
N VAL A 80 11.99 15.92 -11.21
CA VAL A 80 12.01 15.18 -9.93
C VAL A 80 12.79 13.87 -10.10
N TYR A 81 12.50 13.10 -11.15
CA TYR A 81 13.19 11.84 -11.39
C TYR A 81 14.69 12.02 -11.58
N ASN A 82 15.10 13.05 -12.35
CA ASN A 82 16.51 13.35 -12.59
C ASN A 82 17.23 13.79 -11.30
N ALA A 83 16.60 14.64 -10.49
CA ALA A 83 17.16 15.09 -9.21
C ALA A 83 17.37 13.89 -8.26
N VAL A 84 16.36 13.03 -8.09
CA VAL A 84 16.44 11.84 -7.24
C VAL A 84 17.48 10.85 -7.77
N GLN A 85 17.55 10.61 -9.08
CA GLN A 85 18.58 9.72 -9.66
C GLN A 85 20.00 10.27 -9.45
N ASN A 86 20.21 11.57 -9.59
CA ASN A 86 21.52 12.20 -9.34
C ASN A 86 21.91 12.10 -7.86
N TRP A 87 20.95 12.31 -6.94
CA TRP A 87 21.15 12.14 -5.51
C TRP A 87 21.52 10.69 -5.16
N LEU A 88 20.77 9.70 -5.68
CA LEU A 88 21.04 8.27 -5.46
C LEU A 88 22.43 7.87 -5.99
N ARG A 89 22.80 8.32 -7.20
CA ARG A 89 24.14 8.07 -7.79
C ARG A 89 25.28 8.68 -6.98
N SER A 90 24.98 9.72 -6.19
CA SER A 90 25.96 10.41 -5.34
C SER A 90 26.01 9.84 -3.91
N GLY A 91 25.35 8.72 -3.64
CA GLY A 91 25.37 8.01 -2.36
C GLY A 91 24.02 7.94 -1.65
N GLY A 92 23.03 8.74 -2.05
CA GLY A 92 21.65 8.62 -1.58
C GLY A 92 21.43 8.91 -0.10
N ASP A 93 22.34 9.60 0.59
CA ASP A 93 22.16 9.97 2.00
C ASP A 93 21.05 11.01 2.14
N THR A 94 20.06 10.75 3.00
CA THR A 94 18.91 11.66 3.23
C THR A 94 19.33 13.07 3.66
N ARG A 95 20.51 13.23 4.25
CA ARG A 95 21.08 14.53 4.66
C ARG A 95 21.51 15.40 3.49
N THR A 96 21.78 14.82 2.33
CA THR A 96 22.33 15.55 1.18
C THR A 96 21.30 15.89 0.11
N MET A 97 20.02 15.53 0.31
CA MET A 97 18.93 15.72 -0.66
C MET A 97 18.84 17.16 -1.20
N ARG A 98 19.02 18.15 -0.32
CA ARG A 98 18.97 19.58 -0.69
C ARG A 98 20.05 20.01 -1.68
N GLN A 99 21.21 19.35 -1.66
CA GLN A 99 22.29 19.63 -2.61
C GLN A 99 21.88 19.32 -4.06
N PHE A 100 20.84 18.49 -4.22
CA PHE A 100 20.25 18.12 -5.51
C PHE A 100 18.92 18.84 -5.78
N GLY A 101 18.55 19.84 -4.97
CA GLY A 101 17.30 20.58 -5.12
C GLY A 101 16.05 19.76 -4.79
N ILE A 102 16.17 18.74 -3.93
CA ILE A 102 15.04 17.90 -3.51
C ILE A 102 14.47 18.41 -2.19
N ASP A 103 13.21 18.82 -2.23
CA ASP A 103 12.42 19.14 -1.05
C ASP A 103 11.74 17.88 -0.50
N ALA A 104 11.78 17.70 0.83
CA ALA A 104 11.11 16.61 1.52
C ALA A 104 9.86 17.12 2.25
N TRP A 105 8.69 16.71 1.78
CA TRP A 105 7.40 17.04 2.40
C TRP A 105 6.88 15.83 3.18
N GLN A 106 6.99 15.87 4.51
CA GLN A 106 6.54 14.79 5.39
C GLN A 106 5.01 14.80 5.51
N MET A 107 4.40 13.62 5.36
CA MET A 107 2.96 13.42 5.48
C MET A 107 2.52 13.30 6.93
N GLU A 108 1.34 13.83 7.30
CA GLU A 108 0.85 13.79 8.69
C GLU A 108 0.42 12.40 9.19
N GLY A 109 0.07 11.48 8.28
CA GLY A 109 -0.40 10.13 8.61
C GLY A 109 -1.85 10.08 9.12
N THR A 110 -2.29 8.91 9.58
CA THR A 110 -3.70 8.71 10.00
C THR A 110 -4.00 9.23 11.41
N ASP A 111 -2.96 9.50 12.21
CA ASP A 111 -3.07 9.95 13.60
C ASP A 111 -2.43 11.32 13.86
N ASN A 112 -1.99 12.01 12.79
CA ASN A 112 -1.29 13.29 12.81
C ASN A 112 0.08 13.25 13.52
N TYR A 113 0.73 12.09 13.63
CA TYR A 113 2.09 11.94 14.16
C TYR A 113 3.10 11.41 13.13
N GLY A 114 2.76 11.46 11.84
CA GLY A 114 3.60 10.97 10.74
C GLY A 114 3.36 9.51 10.39
N ASN A 115 2.40 8.84 11.04
CA ASN A 115 2.12 7.42 10.83
C ASN A 115 1.22 7.20 9.60
N VAL A 116 1.84 7.09 8.43
CA VAL A 116 1.15 6.76 7.18
C VAL A 116 0.72 5.29 7.19
N GLN A 117 -0.54 5.03 6.88
CA GLN A 117 -1.05 3.66 6.77
C GLN A 117 -0.52 2.98 5.51
N PHE A 118 0.21 1.88 5.69
CA PHE A 118 0.63 1.00 4.59
C PHE A 118 -0.23 -0.25 4.54
N THR A 119 -0.65 -0.62 3.33
CA THR A 119 -1.29 -1.90 3.00
C THR A 119 -0.54 -2.54 1.82
N GLY A 120 -0.80 -3.82 1.55
CA GLY A 120 -0.13 -4.56 0.47
C GLY A 120 -1.12 -5.11 -0.54
N TYR A 121 -0.71 -5.12 -1.80
CA TYR A 121 -1.36 -5.84 -2.90
C TYR A 121 -0.29 -6.55 -3.72
N TYR A 122 -0.67 -7.62 -4.42
CA TYR A 122 0.22 -8.37 -5.30
C TYR A 122 -0.58 -8.96 -6.46
N THR A 123 0.10 -9.35 -7.54
CA THR A 123 -0.56 -10.04 -8.66
C THR A 123 -0.49 -11.54 -8.44
N PRO A 124 -1.60 -12.24 -8.12
CA PRO A 124 -1.59 -13.67 -7.87
C PRO A 124 -1.31 -14.46 -9.15
N VAL A 125 -0.70 -15.62 -9.00
CA VAL A 125 -0.55 -16.62 -10.07
C VAL A 125 -1.54 -17.75 -9.79
N VAL A 126 -2.52 -17.93 -10.68
CA VAL A 126 -3.59 -18.92 -10.53
C VAL A 126 -3.32 -20.10 -11.46
N GLN A 127 -3.23 -21.29 -10.89
CA GLN A 127 -3.08 -22.54 -11.64
C GLN A 127 -4.40 -22.90 -12.32
N ALA A 128 -4.38 -23.10 -13.64
CA ALA A 128 -5.58 -23.39 -14.41
C ALA A 128 -5.35 -24.32 -15.60
N ARG A 129 -6.43 -24.80 -16.22
CA ARG A 129 -6.42 -25.58 -17.47
C ARG A 129 -7.44 -25.03 -18.47
N HIS A 130 -7.21 -25.27 -19.76
CA HIS A 130 -8.15 -24.87 -20.81
C HIS A 130 -9.46 -25.67 -20.76
N THR A 131 -9.39 -26.93 -20.33
CA THR A 131 -10.53 -27.82 -20.18
C THR A 131 -10.71 -28.22 -18.72
N ARG A 132 -11.97 -28.40 -18.34
CA ARG A 132 -12.37 -28.84 -16.99
C ARG A 132 -11.86 -30.26 -16.73
N GLN A 133 -11.06 -30.44 -15.69
CA GLN A 133 -10.48 -31.75 -15.36
C GLN A 133 -9.94 -31.82 -13.92
N GLY A 134 -9.98 -32.98 -13.27
CA GLY A 134 -9.38 -33.17 -11.94
C GLY A 134 -9.83 -32.11 -10.93
N ALA A 135 -8.90 -31.41 -10.29
CA ALA A 135 -9.20 -30.29 -9.39
C ALA A 135 -9.61 -29.00 -10.13
N PHE A 136 -9.30 -28.88 -11.42
CA PHE A 136 -9.57 -27.70 -12.25
C PHE A 136 -11.04 -27.62 -12.66
N GLN A 137 -11.87 -27.17 -11.73
CA GLN A 137 -13.33 -27.18 -11.84
C GLN A 137 -13.96 -25.78 -11.81
N TYR A 138 -13.19 -24.74 -11.49
CA TYR A 138 -13.73 -23.40 -11.20
C TYR A 138 -13.43 -22.42 -12.34
N PRO A 139 -14.45 -22.01 -13.11
CA PRO A 139 -14.23 -21.20 -14.31
C PRO A 139 -13.85 -19.76 -13.96
N ILE A 140 -12.92 -19.21 -14.75
CA ILE A 140 -12.59 -17.78 -14.84
C ILE A 140 -13.19 -17.27 -16.14
N TYR A 141 -13.98 -16.20 -16.08
CA TYR A 141 -14.74 -15.71 -17.22
C TYR A 141 -14.14 -14.44 -17.82
N SER A 142 -14.30 -14.29 -19.13
CA SER A 142 -14.21 -13.00 -19.82
C SER A 142 -15.50 -12.20 -19.63
N MET A 143 -15.48 -10.92 -20.01
CA MET A 143 -16.65 -10.06 -19.88
C MET A 143 -17.78 -10.53 -20.83
N PRO A 144 -18.96 -10.93 -20.30
CA PRO A 144 -20.10 -11.29 -21.14
C PRO A 144 -20.77 -10.03 -21.73
N PRO A 145 -21.60 -10.15 -22.80
CA PRO A 145 -22.34 -9.03 -23.35
C PRO A 145 -23.30 -8.43 -22.32
N LYS A 146 -23.33 -7.10 -22.25
CA LYS A 146 -24.13 -6.36 -21.27
C LYS A 146 -25.56 -6.18 -21.77
N ARG A 147 -26.41 -7.19 -21.57
CA ARG A 147 -27.87 -7.13 -21.84
C ARG A 147 -28.67 -6.77 -20.59
N GLY A 148 -28.25 -5.72 -19.88
CA GLY A 148 -28.84 -5.30 -18.60
C GLY A 148 -27.95 -5.61 -17.39
N ARG A 149 -28.58 -5.82 -16.23
CA ARG A 149 -27.86 -6.16 -14.99
C ARG A 149 -27.29 -7.57 -15.11
N LEU A 150 -25.99 -7.70 -14.83
CA LEU A 150 -25.31 -8.99 -14.87
C LEU A 150 -25.82 -9.93 -13.77
N PRO A 151 -25.78 -11.26 -13.99
CA PRO A 151 -26.09 -12.25 -12.95
C PRO A 151 -25.22 -12.05 -11.71
N SER A 152 -25.77 -12.40 -10.54
CA SER A 152 -25.00 -12.39 -9.29
C SER A 152 -23.94 -13.49 -9.29
N ARG A 153 -22.93 -13.38 -8.41
CA ARG A 153 -21.91 -14.43 -8.24
C ARG A 153 -22.53 -15.82 -8.00
N ALA A 154 -23.55 -15.91 -7.15
CA ALA A 154 -24.23 -17.17 -6.87
C ALA A 154 -24.93 -17.74 -8.12
N GLN A 155 -25.54 -16.89 -8.96
CA GLN A 155 -26.14 -17.32 -10.22
C GLN A 155 -25.07 -17.78 -11.22
N ILE A 156 -23.90 -17.11 -11.27
CA ILE A 156 -22.78 -17.51 -12.13
C ILE A 156 -22.25 -18.88 -11.69
N TYR A 157 -22.08 -19.12 -10.38
CA TYR A 157 -21.69 -20.44 -9.85
C TYR A 157 -22.71 -21.53 -10.17
N ALA A 158 -24.00 -21.16 -10.26
CA ALA A 158 -25.07 -22.05 -10.70
C ALA A 158 -25.19 -22.21 -12.23
N GLY A 159 -24.27 -21.64 -13.02
CA GLY A 159 -24.22 -21.81 -14.48
C GLY A 159 -24.99 -20.77 -15.30
N ALA A 160 -25.22 -19.56 -14.76
CA ALA A 160 -25.95 -18.51 -15.49
C ALA A 160 -25.20 -17.95 -16.73
N LEU A 161 -23.90 -18.24 -16.90
CA LEU A 161 -23.11 -17.82 -18.04
C LEU A 161 -22.79 -19.01 -18.96
N SER A 162 -22.80 -18.76 -20.27
CA SER A 162 -22.40 -19.75 -21.27
C SER A 162 -20.90 -20.04 -21.21
N ASP A 163 -20.54 -21.32 -21.41
CA ASP A 163 -19.16 -21.80 -21.40
C ASP A 163 -18.23 -21.11 -22.39
N LYS A 164 -18.76 -20.51 -23.46
CA LYS A 164 -17.95 -19.75 -24.43
C LYS A 164 -17.24 -18.54 -23.84
N TYR A 165 -17.65 -18.08 -22.65
CA TYR A 165 -17.00 -16.98 -21.94
C TYR A 165 -15.92 -17.46 -20.98
N ILE A 166 -15.75 -18.77 -20.78
CA ILE A 166 -14.73 -19.33 -19.89
C ILE A 166 -13.36 -19.17 -20.55
N LEU A 167 -12.46 -18.48 -19.85
CA LEU A 167 -11.07 -18.30 -20.23
C LEU A 167 -10.19 -19.46 -19.75
N ALA A 168 -10.45 -19.94 -18.53
CA ALA A 168 -9.70 -21.01 -17.90
C ALA A 168 -10.50 -21.68 -16.77
N TRP A 169 -10.09 -22.89 -16.39
CA TRP A 169 -10.62 -23.62 -15.23
C TRP A 169 -9.54 -23.68 -14.16
N SER A 170 -9.69 -22.94 -13.08
CA SER A 170 -8.76 -22.97 -11.94
C SER A 170 -9.08 -24.12 -10.99
N ASN A 171 -8.10 -24.43 -10.13
CA ASN A 171 -8.21 -25.43 -9.08
C ASN A 171 -8.67 -24.88 -7.72
N SER A 172 -8.87 -23.57 -7.59
CA SER A 172 -9.27 -22.92 -6.33
C SER A 172 -10.30 -21.81 -6.57
N LEU A 173 -11.49 -21.97 -5.99
CA LEU A 173 -12.50 -20.92 -5.99
C LEU A 173 -12.08 -19.71 -5.16
N MET A 174 -11.25 -19.94 -4.13
CA MET A 174 -10.70 -18.87 -3.30
C MET A 174 -9.67 -18.04 -4.07
N ASP A 175 -8.84 -18.66 -4.90
CA ASP A 175 -7.85 -17.94 -5.70
C ASP A 175 -8.53 -17.07 -6.75
N ASN A 176 -9.62 -17.58 -7.35
CA ASN A 176 -10.48 -16.76 -8.22
C ASN A 176 -11.05 -15.57 -7.44
N PHE A 177 -11.50 -15.77 -6.20
CA PHE A 177 -12.01 -14.68 -5.38
C PHE A 177 -10.93 -13.65 -5.03
N ILE A 178 -9.73 -14.10 -4.65
CA ILE A 178 -8.61 -13.21 -4.37
C ILE A 178 -8.25 -12.44 -5.63
N MET A 179 -8.19 -13.09 -6.79
CA MET A 179 -7.95 -12.44 -8.08
C MET A 179 -9.04 -11.42 -8.42
N ASP A 180 -10.31 -11.71 -8.15
CA ASP A 180 -11.42 -10.75 -8.30
C ASP A 180 -11.21 -9.50 -7.44
N VAL A 181 -10.73 -9.67 -6.20
CA VAL A 181 -10.48 -8.57 -5.25
C VAL A 181 -9.23 -7.76 -5.62
N GLN A 182 -8.15 -8.42 -6.07
CA GLN A 182 -6.94 -7.75 -6.57
C GLN A 182 -7.19 -7.02 -7.91
N GLY A 183 -8.21 -7.45 -8.67
CA GLY A 183 -8.60 -6.88 -9.95
C GLY A 183 -7.81 -7.39 -11.16
N SER A 184 -6.76 -8.18 -10.95
CA SER A 184 -5.97 -8.84 -12.00
C SER A 184 -5.18 -10.03 -11.43
N GLY A 185 -4.70 -10.91 -12.31
CA GLY A 185 -3.88 -12.07 -11.96
C GLY A 185 -3.21 -12.66 -13.20
N TYR A 186 -2.15 -13.43 -13.00
CA TYR A 186 -1.54 -14.26 -14.04
C TYR A 186 -2.14 -15.66 -13.99
N ILE A 187 -2.41 -16.24 -15.16
CA ILE A 187 -2.82 -17.64 -15.27
C ILE A 187 -1.61 -18.48 -15.65
N ASP A 188 -1.34 -19.51 -14.86
CA ASP A 188 -0.37 -20.55 -15.19
C ASP A 188 -1.10 -21.81 -15.64
N PHE A 189 -0.86 -22.23 -16.88
CA PHE A 189 -1.51 -23.40 -17.48
C PHE A 189 -0.76 -24.73 -17.22
N GLY A 190 0.38 -24.68 -16.52
CA GLY A 190 1.25 -25.84 -16.27
C GLY A 190 2.37 -25.96 -17.28
#